data_AF-A0A0E4BUU4-F1
#
_entry.id   AF-A0A0E4BUU4-F1
#
_cell.length_a   1.000
_cell.length_b   1.000
_cell.length_c   1.000
_cell.angle_alpha   90.00
_cell.angle_beta   90.00
_cell.angle_gamma   90.00
#
_symmetry.space_group_name_H-M   'P 1'
#
loop_
_entity.id
_entity.type
_entity.pdbx_description
1 polymer ?
#
loop_
_entity_poly.entity_id
_entity_poly.type
_entity_poly.pdbx_seq_one_letter_code
_entity_poly.pdbx_strand_id
1 'polypeptide(L)'
;MSRFLGPLDSEGRVPSHQQTRVAAFLISAHGALARQFAMALPMRIEAAWQTELNAQFYRESEIVSLLQRTASWVPDIALGYMAASWETAWFPKPIEGITNLPLALPIDLATLAHAVHAGIRPAALLPLGANADDPFVSALRRIEFESGRLLQAQILFLKGESLVPFRDAVNTALERRHAEVRRLWAEVLESIGITT
;
A
#
# COMPACT_ATOMS: atom_id res chain seq x y z
N MET A 1 -12.69 -17.81 13.31
CA MET A 1 -12.29 -16.80 12.31
C MET A 1 -11.23 -17.43 11.42
N SER A 2 -11.21 -17.08 10.13
CA SER A 2 -10.29 -17.68 9.14
C SER A 2 -8.92 -17.02 9.20
N ARG A 3 -7.87 -17.68 8.69
CA ARG A 3 -6.56 -17.06 8.42
C ARG A 3 -6.39 -16.62 6.96
N PHE A 4 -7.29 -17.06 6.08
CA PHE A 4 -7.24 -16.85 4.63
C PHE A 4 -8.56 -16.29 4.11
N LEU A 5 -8.51 -15.70 2.93
CA LEU A 5 -9.70 -15.32 2.16
C LEU A 5 -10.56 -16.55 1.88
N GLY A 6 -11.88 -16.39 1.91
CA GLY A 6 -12.85 -17.47 1.70
C GLY A 6 -13.96 -17.55 2.78
N PRO A 7 -14.76 -18.63 2.78
CA PRO A 7 -14.62 -19.82 1.94
C PRO A 7 -14.74 -19.51 0.45
N LEU A 8 -13.98 -20.25 -0.37
CA LEU A 8 -14.05 -20.09 -1.83
C LEU A 8 -15.40 -20.60 -2.36
N ASP A 9 -15.84 -20.03 -3.48
CA ASP A 9 -16.99 -20.59 -4.22
C ASP A 9 -16.64 -21.89 -4.97
N SER A 10 -17.61 -22.46 -5.67
CA SER A 10 -17.43 -23.70 -6.46
C SER A 10 -16.42 -23.57 -7.61
N GLU A 11 -16.09 -22.34 -8.02
CA GLU A 11 -15.10 -22.04 -9.06
C GLU A 11 -13.74 -21.63 -8.46
N GLY A 12 -13.58 -21.74 -7.14
CA GLY A 12 -12.35 -21.40 -6.43
C GLY A 12 -12.11 -19.90 -6.28
N ARG A 13 -13.17 -19.06 -6.38
CA ARG A 13 -13.08 -17.60 -6.27
C ARG A 13 -13.28 -17.12 -4.84
N VAL A 14 -12.63 -16.00 -4.52
CA VAL A 14 -12.83 -15.28 -3.25
C VAL A 14 -14.23 -14.64 -3.23
N PRO A 15 -14.99 -14.66 -2.12
CA PRO A 15 -16.30 -14.02 -2.06
C PRO A 15 -16.27 -12.53 -2.40
N SER A 16 -17.22 -12.05 -3.21
CA SER A 16 -17.27 -10.67 -3.73
C SER A 16 -17.23 -9.59 -2.64
N HIS A 17 -17.82 -9.86 -1.47
CA HIS A 17 -17.75 -8.95 -0.31
C HIS A 17 -16.31 -8.77 0.20
N GLN A 18 -15.55 -9.87 0.29
CA GLN A 18 -14.14 -9.81 0.68
C GLN A 18 -13.29 -9.15 -0.39
N GLN A 19 -13.55 -9.47 -1.67
CA GLN A 19 -12.88 -8.80 -2.80
C GLN A 19 -13.08 -7.29 -2.74
N THR A 20 -14.32 -6.84 -2.50
CA THR A 20 -14.67 -5.42 -2.42
C THR A 20 -13.86 -4.69 -1.34
N ARG A 21 -13.81 -5.22 -0.12
CA ARG A 21 -13.09 -4.56 0.99
C ARG A 21 -11.58 -4.57 0.81
N VAL A 22 -11.02 -5.71 0.38
CA VAL A 22 -9.58 -5.81 0.09
C VAL A 22 -9.19 -4.88 -1.04
N ALA A 23 -9.91 -4.91 -2.17
CA ALA A 23 -9.64 -4.05 -3.31
C ALA A 23 -9.77 -2.57 -2.94
N ALA A 24 -10.81 -2.19 -2.20
CA ALA A 24 -11.00 -0.80 -1.77
C ALA A 24 -9.86 -0.30 -0.87
N PHE A 25 -9.41 -1.10 0.10
CA PHE A 25 -8.28 -0.73 0.95
C PHE A 25 -6.99 -0.57 0.15
N LEU A 26 -6.69 -1.53 -0.72
CA LEU A 26 -5.51 -1.47 -1.59
C LEU A 26 -5.58 -0.26 -2.55
N ILE A 27 -6.74 0.01 -3.14
CA ILE A 27 -6.95 1.22 -3.97
C ILE A 27 -6.75 2.49 -3.16
N SER A 28 -7.20 2.53 -1.90
CA SER A 28 -6.99 3.68 -1.02
C SER A 28 -5.50 3.90 -0.75
N ALA A 29 -4.77 2.87 -0.33
CA ALA A 29 -3.34 2.96 -0.02
C ALA A 29 -2.49 3.29 -1.26
N HIS A 30 -2.60 2.51 -2.33
CA HIS A 30 -1.85 2.73 -3.57
C HIS A 30 -2.29 4.02 -4.29
N GLY A 31 -3.57 4.37 -4.22
CA GLY A 31 -4.07 5.63 -4.75
C GLY A 31 -3.52 6.85 -4.02
N ALA A 32 -3.34 6.76 -2.69
CA ALA A 32 -2.69 7.82 -1.92
C ALA A 32 -1.21 7.97 -2.29
N LEU A 33 -0.49 6.85 -2.46
CA LEU A 33 0.88 6.86 -2.96
C LEU A 33 0.97 7.49 -4.36
N ALA A 34 0.10 7.08 -5.29
CA ALA A 34 0.04 7.67 -6.64
C ALA A 34 -0.14 9.19 -6.59
N ARG A 35 -1.09 9.68 -5.77
CA ARG A 35 -1.32 11.13 -5.60
C ARG A 35 -0.09 11.84 -5.05
N GLN A 36 0.56 11.29 -4.05
CA GLN A 36 1.75 11.90 -3.46
C GLN A 36 2.95 11.89 -4.39
N PHE A 37 3.21 10.79 -5.09
CA PHE A 37 4.23 10.72 -6.12
C PHE A 37 3.96 11.74 -7.23
N ALA A 38 2.72 11.85 -7.72
CA ALA A 38 2.34 12.84 -8.72
C ALA A 38 2.63 14.28 -8.26
N MET A 39 2.36 14.60 -6.99
CA MET A 39 2.67 15.91 -6.41
C MET A 39 4.18 16.15 -6.22
N ALA A 40 4.97 15.08 -6.08
CA ALA A 40 6.42 15.16 -5.97
C ALA A 40 7.13 15.28 -7.34
N LEU A 41 6.52 14.84 -8.44
CA LEU A 41 7.10 14.89 -9.80
C LEU A 41 7.62 16.27 -10.23
N PRO A 42 6.95 17.40 -9.93
CA PRO A 42 7.43 18.73 -10.33
C PRO A 42 8.64 19.22 -9.52
N MET A 43 9.03 18.52 -8.45
CA MET A 43 10.18 18.92 -7.63
C MET A 43 11.48 18.83 -8.44
N ARG A 44 12.32 19.87 -8.30
CA ARG A 44 13.67 19.87 -8.87
C ARG A 44 14.55 18.90 -8.09
N ILE A 45 14.60 17.67 -8.56
CA ILE A 45 15.44 16.59 -8.02
C ILE A 45 16.39 16.10 -9.11
N GLU A 46 17.43 15.39 -8.72
CA GLU A 46 18.39 14.80 -9.66
C GLU A 46 17.66 13.87 -10.66
N ALA A 47 18.14 13.84 -11.91
CA ALA A 47 17.47 13.14 -13.01
C ALA A 47 17.18 11.65 -12.71
N ALA A 48 18.09 10.96 -11.99
CA ALA A 48 17.89 9.57 -11.59
C ALA A 48 16.68 9.40 -10.64
N TRP A 49 16.49 10.33 -9.70
CA TRP A 49 15.33 10.35 -8.81
C TRP A 49 14.04 10.67 -9.57
N GLN A 50 14.09 11.52 -10.60
CA GLN A 50 12.92 11.78 -11.43
C GLN A 50 12.44 10.53 -12.18
N THR A 51 13.35 9.73 -12.73
CA THR A 51 12.98 8.46 -13.39
C THR A 51 12.31 7.50 -12.41
N GLU A 52 12.84 7.37 -11.20
CA GLU A 52 12.27 6.50 -10.18
C GLU A 52 10.88 6.98 -9.73
N LEU A 53 10.70 8.28 -9.44
CA LEU A 53 9.39 8.82 -9.04
C LEU A 53 8.33 8.62 -10.13
N ASN A 54 8.71 8.76 -11.41
CA ASN A 54 7.80 8.47 -12.52
C ASN A 54 7.41 6.99 -12.54
N ALA A 55 8.40 6.08 -12.42
CA ALA A 55 8.13 4.64 -12.38
C ALA A 55 7.19 4.27 -11.23
N GLN A 56 7.45 4.78 -10.02
CA GLN A 56 6.61 4.59 -8.85
C GLN A 56 5.17 5.08 -9.12
N PHE A 57 5.00 6.33 -9.56
CA PHE A 57 3.68 6.88 -9.89
C PHE A 57 2.88 6.03 -10.87
N TYR A 58 3.50 5.60 -11.98
CA TYR A 58 2.83 4.78 -12.98
C TYR A 58 2.44 3.40 -12.44
N ARG A 59 3.30 2.78 -11.63
CA ARG A 59 3.03 1.47 -11.02
C ARG A 59 1.91 1.53 -10.01
N GLU A 60 1.88 2.55 -9.14
CA GLU A 60 0.77 2.77 -8.22
C GLU A 60 -0.57 2.94 -8.97
N SER A 61 -0.56 3.73 -10.05
CA SER A 61 -1.75 3.98 -10.88
C SER A 61 -2.22 2.72 -11.63
N GLU A 62 -1.27 1.87 -12.06
CA GLU A 62 -1.57 0.58 -12.68
C GLU A 62 -2.23 -0.37 -11.68
N ILE A 63 -1.73 -0.45 -10.45
CA ILE A 63 -2.31 -1.27 -9.36
C ILE A 63 -3.76 -0.85 -9.08
N VAL A 64 -4.00 0.46 -8.95
CA VAL A 64 -5.36 1.00 -8.75
C VAL A 64 -6.28 0.58 -9.90
N SER A 65 -5.84 0.79 -11.14
CA SER A 65 -6.62 0.46 -12.34
C SER A 65 -6.87 -1.05 -12.47
N LEU A 66 -5.90 -1.87 -12.07
CA LEU A 66 -6.01 -3.33 -12.08
C LEU A 66 -7.12 -3.78 -11.10
N LEU A 67 -7.07 -3.34 -9.85
CA LEU A 67 -8.04 -3.70 -8.82
C LEU A 67 -9.47 -3.24 -9.16
N GLN A 68 -9.61 -2.03 -9.72
CA GLN A 68 -10.90 -1.54 -10.19
C GLN A 68 -11.54 -2.48 -11.22
N ARG A 69 -10.74 -3.10 -12.09
CA ARG A 69 -11.21 -3.98 -13.16
C ARG A 69 -11.37 -5.43 -12.77
N THR A 70 -10.59 -5.93 -11.81
CA THR A 70 -10.57 -7.36 -11.48
C THR A 70 -11.44 -7.75 -10.30
N ALA A 71 -11.73 -6.82 -9.38
CA ALA A 71 -12.59 -7.12 -8.24
C ALA A 71 -14.06 -7.22 -8.63
N SER A 72 -14.75 -8.20 -8.05
CA SER A 72 -16.21 -8.32 -8.10
C SER A 72 -16.85 -7.39 -7.07
N TRP A 73 -17.13 -6.15 -7.49
CA TRP A 73 -17.68 -5.11 -6.62
C TRP A 73 -19.12 -5.39 -6.19
N VAL A 74 -19.39 -5.31 -4.89
CA VAL A 74 -20.73 -5.31 -4.32
C VAL A 74 -20.93 -4.09 -3.43
N PRO A 75 -22.17 -3.57 -3.31
CA PRO A 75 -22.44 -2.48 -2.37
C PRO A 75 -22.07 -2.86 -0.94
N ASP A 76 -21.33 -1.98 -0.26
CA ASP A 76 -20.97 -2.12 1.15
C ASP A 76 -21.05 -0.75 1.85
N ILE A 77 -22.08 -0.58 2.68
CA ILE A 77 -22.33 0.70 3.36
C ILE A 77 -21.25 1.00 4.40
N ALA A 78 -20.72 -0.03 5.07
CA ALA A 78 -19.68 0.16 6.08
C ALA A 78 -18.37 0.67 5.46
N LEU A 79 -18.15 0.36 4.18
CA LEU A 79 -16.95 0.78 3.46
C LEU A 79 -16.78 2.29 3.42
N GLY A 80 -17.85 3.08 3.38
CA GLY A 80 -17.76 4.54 3.38
C GLY A 80 -17.07 5.10 4.64
N TYR A 81 -17.44 4.58 5.82
CA TYR A 81 -16.81 4.95 7.08
C TYR A 81 -15.36 4.45 7.17
N MET A 82 -15.12 3.21 6.74
CA MET A 82 -13.77 2.64 6.74
C MET A 82 -12.82 3.43 5.83
N ALA A 83 -13.25 3.73 4.60
CA ALA A 83 -12.46 4.50 3.64
C ALA A 83 -12.10 5.89 4.16
N ALA A 84 -13.03 6.59 4.82
CA ALA A 84 -12.74 7.88 5.44
C ALA A 84 -11.60 7.78 6.47
N SER A 85 -11.61 6.73 7.30
CA SER A 85 -10.54 6.51 8.29
C SER A 85 -9.18 6.23 7.63
N TRP A 86 -9.16 5.46 6.53
CA TRP A 86 -7.95 5.14 5.79
C TRP A 86 -7.32 6.37 5.15
N GLU A 87 -8.13 7.18 4.45
CA GLU A 87 -7.64 8.36 3.72
C GLU A 87 -6.93 9.35 4.65
N THR A 88 -7.39 9.50 5.90
CA THR A 88 -6.72 10.36 6.88
C THR A 88 -5.34 9.85 7.30
N ALA A 89 -5.15 8.54 7.36
CA ALA A 89 -3.88 7.93 7.74
C ALA A 89 -2.80 8.12 6.65
N TRP A 90 -3.23 8.26 5.39
CA TRP A 90 -2.33 8.42 4.26
C TRP A 90 -1.80 9.84 4.11
N PHE A 91 -2.30 10.83 4.87
CA PHE A 91 -1.79 12.20 4.74
C PHE A 91 -0.29 12.31 5.08
N PRO A 92 0.41 13.26 4.44
CA PRO A 92 1.78 13.57 4.81
C PRO A 92 1.88 13.90 6.29
N LYS A 93 2.89 13.36 6.96
CA LYS A 93 3.12 13.58 8.38
C LYS A 93 4.44 14.30 8.62
N PRO A 94 4.51 15.22 9.60
CA PRO A 94 5.78 15.77 10.01
C PRO A 94 6.68 14.67 10.57
N ILE A 95 7.98 14.86 10.36
CA ILE A 95 9.04 14.01 10.92
C ILE A 95 9.73 14.83 12.01
N GLU A 96 9.53 14.41 13.25
CA GLU A 96 10.19 15.03 14.41
C GLU A 96 11.71 14.94 14.23
N GLY A 97 12.42 16.04 14.52
CA GLY A 97 13.86 16.14 14.30
C GLY A 97 14.28 16.57 12.89
N ILE A 98 13.36 16.70 11.93
CA ILE A 98 13.65 17.22 10.58
C ILE A 98 12.76 18.43 10.28
N THR A 99 13.30 19.64 10.46
CA THR A 99 12.58 20.90 10.20
C THR A 99 12.70 21.39 8.76
N ASN A 100 13.67 20.86 8.00
CA ASN A 100 13.87 21.20 6.59
C ASN A 100 12.80 20.51 5.72
N LEU A 101 11.78 21.26 5.31
CA LEU A 101 10.63 20.72 4.57
C LEU A 101 11.00 20.02 3.24
N PRO A 102 11.88 20.57 2.38
CA PRO A 102 12.42 19.87 1.22
C PRO A 102 13.05 18.49 1.50
N LEU A 103 13.56 18.27 2.71
CA LEU A 103 14.12 16.98 3.13
C LEU A 103 13.06 16.08 3.78
N ALA A 104 12.17 16.66 4.60
CA ALA A 104 11.15 15.93 5.34
C ALA A 104 10.10 15.27 4.44
N LEU A 105 9.68 15.95 3.36
CA LEU A 105 8.62 15.44 2.46
C LEU A 105 9.02 14.15 1.72
N PRO A 106 10.19 14.07 1.04
CA PRO A 106 10.61 12.83 0.40
C PRO A 106 10.82 11.68 1.40
N ILE A 107 11.29 11.97 2.62
CA ILE A 107 11.45 10.95 3.67
C ILE A 107 10.09 10.43 4.10
N ASP A 108 9.10 11.28 4.37
CA ASP A 108 7.77 10.82 4.80
C ASP A 108 7.12 9.97 3.70
N LEU A 109 7.18 10.42 2.44
CA LEU A 109 6.68 9.66 1.29
C LEU A 109 7.37 8.30 1.17
N ALA A 110 8.70 8.25 1.27
CA ALA A 110 9.44 7.00 1.19
C ALA A 110 9.14 6.06 2.37
N THR A 111 8.98 6.59 3.60
CA THR A 111 8.59 5.76 4.76
C THR A 111 7.17 5.22 4.63
N LEU A 112 6.22 6.01 4.11
CA LEU A 112 4.85 5.57 3.86
C LEU A 112 4.82 4.49 2.77
N ALA A 113 5.46 4.73 1.61
CA ALA A 113 5.56 3.76 0.52
C ALA A 113 6.21 2.45 1.00
N HIS A 114 7.30 2.55 1.77
CA HIS A 114 7.93 1.39 2.37
C HIS A 114 6.96 0.63 3.27
N ALA A 115 6.24 1.31 4.16
CA ALA A 115 5.31 0.65 5.08
C ALA A 115 4.16 -0.05 4.34
N VAL A 116 3.60 0.59 3.29
CA VAL A 116 2.55 0.01 2.44
C VAL A 116 3.07 -1.24 1.71
N HIS A 117 4.19 -1.14 0.99
CA HIS A 117 4.72 -2.25 0.19
C HIS A 117 5.23 -3.42 1.03
N ALA A 118 5.79 -3.16 2.21
CA ALA A 118 6.29 -4.21 3.09
C ALA A 118 5.20 -4.83 3.97
N GLY A 119 4.26 -4.01 4.46
CA GLY A 119 3.27 -4.39 5.45
C GLY A 119 2.03 -5.08 4.90
N ILE A 120 1.67 -4.82 3.63
CA ILE A 120 0.44 -5.36 3.03
C ILE A 120 0.81 -6.52 2.09
N ARG A 121 0.39 -7.73 2.46
CA ARG A 121 0.71 -8.99 1.75
C ARG A 121 -0.57 -9.71 1.31
N PRO A 122 -1.25 -9.21 0.26
CA PRO A 122 -2.58 -9.70 -0.09
C PRO A 122 -2.54 -11.10 -0.73
N ALA A 123 -1.46 -11.47 -1.43
CA ALA A 123 -1.34 -12.79 -2.03
C ALA A 123 -1.10 -13.87 -0.97
N ALA A 124 -0.46 -13.52 0.15
CA ALA A 124 -0.28 -14.42 1.29
C ALA A 124 -1.60 -14.85 1.96
N LEU A 125 -2.69 -14.12 1.71
CA LEU A 125 -4.03 -14.44 2.23
C LEU A 125 -4.83 -15.38 1.32
N LEU A 126 -4.31 -15.68 0.12
CA LEU A 126 -4.98 -16.58 -0.80
C LEU A 126 -4.87 -18.03 -0.29
N PRO A 127 -6.00 -18.76 -0.15
CA PRO A 127 -5.96 -20.19 0.16
C PRO A 127 -5.37 -20.98 -1.02
N LEU A 128 -4.80 -22.16 -0.74
CA LEU A 128 -4.15 -23.02 -1.75
C LEU A 128 -5.08 -23.41 -2.91
N GLY A 129 -6.38 -23.53 -2.65
CA GLY A 129 -7.39 -23.88 -3.66
C GLY A 129 -7.89 -22.69 -4.49
N ALA A 130 -7.36 -21.47 -4.29
CA ALA A 130 -7.79 -20.30 -5.05
C ALA A 130 -7.45 -20.46 -6.53
N ASN A 131 -8.46 -20.28 -7.39
CA ASN A 131 -8.33 -20.42 -8.83
C ASN A 131 -7.26 -19.46 -9.36
N ALA A 132 -6.21 -19.99 -9.99
CA ALA A 132 -5.10 -19.19 -10.49
C ALA A 132 -5.48 -18.33 -11.71
N ASP A 133 -6.52 -18.73 -12.45
CA ASP A 133 -7.03 -18.02 -13.62
C ASP A 133 -8.08 -16.95 -13.25
N ASP A 134 -8.50 -16.90 -11.98
CA ASP A 134 -9.38 -15.83 -11.51
C ASP A 134 -8.65 -14.47 -11.58
N PRO A 135 -9.23 -13.44 -12.25
CA PRO A 135 -8.56 -12.16 -12.42
C PRO A 135 -8.20 -11.45 -11.11
N PHE A 136 -9.02 -11.58 -10.06
CA PHE A 136 -8.75 -10.96 -8.77
C PHE A 136 -7.59 -11.67 -8.06
N VAL A 137 -7.58 -13.00 -8.04
CA VAL A 137 -6.47 -13.81 -7.51
C VAL A 137 -5.15 -13.48 -8.21
N SER A 138 -5.16 -13.42 -9.54
CA SER A 138 -3.98 -13.05 -10.33
C SER A 138 -3.51 -11.62 -10.03
N ALA A 139 -4.45 -10.69 -9.87
CA ALA A 139 -4.13 -9.32 -9.49
C ALA A 139 -3.44 -9.22 -8.12
N LEU A 140 -3.93 -9.92 -7.09
CA LEU A 140 -3.30 -9.88 -5.75
C LEU A 140 -1.85 -10.39 -5.79
N ARG A 141 -1.59 -11.47 -6.54
CA ARG A 141 -0.23 -12.00 -6.74
C ARG A 141 0.68 -10.99 -7.45
N ARG A 142 0.19 -10.36 -8.51
CA ARG A 142 0.94 -9.33 -9.25
C ARG A 142 1.25 -8.12 -8.37
N ILE A 143 0.28 -7.65 -7.59
CA ILE A 143 0.45 -6.49 -6.69
C ILE A 143 1.52 -6.77 -5.64
N GLU A 144 1.49 -7.95 -5.02
CA GLU A 144 2.51 -8.32 -4.03
C GLU A 144 3.91 -8.44 -4.65
N PHE A 145 4.01 -9.00 -5.87
CA PHE A 145 5.26 -9.05 -6.61
C PHE A 145 5.81 -7.65 -6.94
N GLU A 146 4.97 -6.77 -7.49
CA GLU A 146 5.37 -5.40 -7.82
C GLU A 146 5.71 -4.59 -6.57
N SER A 147 4.96 -4.74 -5.47
CA SER A 147 5.28 -4.10 -4.18
C SER A 147 6.67 -4.51 -3.69
N GLY A 148 7.04 -5.78 -3.84
CA GLY A 148 8.40 -6.25 -3.51
C GLY A 148 9.50 -5.59 -4.35
N ARG A 149 9.23 -5.27 -5.62
CA ARG A 149 10.16 -4.54 -6.49
C ARG A 149 10.25 -3.07 -6.10
N LEU A 150 9.11 -2.41 -5.93
CA LEU A 150 9.03 -0.98 -5.59
C LEU A 150 9.75 -0.68 -4.27
N LEU A 151 9.55 -1.56 -3.27
CA LEU A 151 10.15 -1.47 -1.93
C LEU A 151 11.67 -1.25 -1.96
N GLN A 152 12.39 -1.79 -2.96
CA GLN A 152 13.84 -1.65 -3.03
C GLN A 152 14.27 -0.20 -3.20
N ALA A 153 13.53 0.60 -3.96
CA ALA A 153 13.83 2.02 -4.15
C ALA A 153 13.70 2.80 -2.85
N GLN A 154 12.66 2.53 -2.05
CA GLN A 154 12.53 3.15 -0.73
C GLN A 154 13.62 2.69 0.22
N ILE A 155 14.01 1.41 0.21
CA ILE A 155 15.12 0.93 1.05
C ILE A 155 16.43 1.65 0.69
N LEU A 156 16.75 1.76 -0.60
CA LEU A 156 17.96 2.45 -1.07
C LEU A 156 17.93 3.93 -0.68
N PHE A 157 16.81 4.63 -0.90
CA PHE A 157 16.64 6.01 -0.50
C PHE A 157 16.84 6.21 1.00
N LEU A 158 16.06 5.48 1.81
CA LEU A 158 16.05 5.62 3.26
C LEU A 158 17.40 5.24 3.87
N LYS A 159 18.18 4.36 3.23
CA LYS A 159 19.53 3.98 3.64
C LYS A 159 20.64 4.87 3.07
N GLY A 160 20.34 5.89 2.26
CA GLY A 160 21.35 6.77 1.67
C GLY A 160 22.22 7.51 2.70
N GLU A 161 23.45 7.85 2.30
CA GLU A 161 24.43 8.53 3.15
C GLU A 161 23.96 9.92 3.61
N SER A 162 23.21 10.63 2.76
CA SER A 162 22.63 11.94 3.07
C SER A 162 21.66 11.93 4.26
N LEU A 163 21.13 10.75 4.62
CA LEU A 163 20.21 10.57 5.75
C LEU A 163 20.89 10.06 7.02
N VAL A 164 22.20 9.81 7.00
CA VAL A 164 22.96 9.36 8.19
C VAL A 164 22.79 10.30 9.39
N PRO A 165 22.83 11.64 9.25
CA PRO A 165 22.62 12.55 10.39
C PRO A 165 21.20 12.50 10.99
N PHE A 166 20.23 11.92 10.27
CA PHE A 166 18.81 11.92 10.65
C PHE A 166 18.28 10.50 10.93
N ARG A 167 19.18 9.52 11.13
CA ARG A 167 18.81 8.09 11.24
C ARG A 167 17.73 7.80 12.26
N ASP A 168 17.84 8.36 13.45
CA ASP A 168 16.88 8.08 14.52
C ASP A 168 15.50 8.64 14.19
N ALA A 169 15.43 9.84 13.60
CA ALA A 169 14.19 10.43 13.13
C ALA A 169 13.56 9.62 11.99
N VAL A 170 14.36 9.17 11.01
CA VAL A 170 13.91 8.33 9.90
C VAL A 170 13.36 7.00 10.40
N ASN A 171 14.09 6.32 11.29
CA ASN A 171 13.68 5.04 11.86
C ASN A 171 12.38 5.18 12.67
N THR A 172 12.26 6.24 13.48
CA THR A 172 11.04 6.53 14.25
C THR A 172 9.84 6.77 13.33
N ALA A 173 10.02 7.56 12.25
CA ALA A 173 8.98 7.79 11.27
C ALA A 173 8.57 6.49 10.54
N LEU A 174 9.54 5.66 10.17
CA LEU A 174 9.33 4.37 9.52
C LEU A 174 8.53 3.41 10.41
N GLU A 175 8.95 3.22 11.66
CA GLU A 175 8.24 2.36 12.62
C GLU A 175 6.81 2.84 12.88
N ARG A 176 6.61 4.16 12.99
CA ARG A 176 5.28 4.76 13.11
C ARG A 176 4.40 4.42 11.90
N ARG A 177 4.92 4.56 10.68
CA ARG A 177 4.18 4.24 9.44
C ARG A 177 3.87 2.74 9.37
N HIS A 178 4.79 1.86 9.73
CA HIS A 178 4.56 0.42 9.81
C HIS A 178 3.47 0.06 10.81
N ALA A 179 3.52 0.63 12.02
CA ALA A 179 2.51 0.37 13.05
C ALA A 179 1.11 0.80 12.57
N GLU A 180 1.00 1.95 11.93
CA GLU A 180 -0.26 2.45 11.38
C GLU A 180 -0.79 1.58 10.24
N VAL A 181 0.05 1.23 9.25
CA VAL A 181 -0.34 0.36 8.13
C VAL A 181 -0.77 -1.02 8.64
N ARG A 182 -0.02 -1.62 9.58
CA ARG A 182 -0.37 -2.91 10.19
C ARG A 182 -1.72 -2.86 10.91
N ARG A 183 -1.96 -1.81 11.69
CA ARG A 183 -3.24 -1.62 12.38
C ARG A 183 -4.40 -1.54 11.38
N LEU A 184 -4.28 -0.68 10.37
CA LEU A 184 -5.33 -0.51 9.37
C LEU A 184 -5.58 -1.79 8.55
N TRP A 185 -4.51 -2.50 8.20
CA TRP A 185 -4.64 -3.76 7.48
C TRP A 185 -5.33 -4.83 8.35
N ALA A 186 -4.95 -4.94 9.63
CA ALA A 186 -5.62 -5.85 10.55
C ALA A 186 -7.12 -5.53 10.71
N GLU A 187 -7.49 -4.24 10.79
CA GLU A 187 -8.90 -3.82 10.85
C GLU A 187 -9.69 -4.21 9.59
N VAL A 188 -9.07 -4.09 8.40
CA VAL A 188 -9.68 -4.55 7.15
C VAL A 188 -9.91 -6.06 7.19
N LEU A 189 -8.90 -6.82 7.63
CA LEU A 189 -8.95 -8.28 7.72
C LEU A 189 -10.01 -8.76 8.72
N GLU A 190 -10.08 -8.14 9.90
CA GLU A 190 -11.09 -8.42 10.90
C GLU A 190 -12.50 -8.18 10.33
N SER A 191 -12.67 -7.09 9.58
CA SER A 191 -13.96 -6.74 8.97
C SER A 191 -14.46 -7.80 7.98
N ILE A 192 -13.57 -8.60 7.39
CA ILE A 192 -13.88 -9.71 6.48
C ILE A 192 -13.78 -11.09 7.15
N GLY A 193 -13.66 -11.13 8.49
CA GLY A 193 -13.66 -12.37 9.27
C GLY A 193 -12.30 -13.09 9.33
N ILE A 194 -11.21 -12.39 9.02
CA ILE A 194 -9.84 -12.88 9.09
C ILE A 194 -9.16 -12.37 10.36
N THR A 195 -8.53 -13.27 11.12
CA THR A 195 -7.72 -12.93 12.30
C THR A 195 -6.25 -13.10 12.00
N THR A 196 -5.47 -12.04 12.21
CA THR A 196 -4.00 -12.00 12.11
C THR A 196 -3.32 -12.23 13.45
#